data_AF-A0A1U9NMF9-F1
#
_entry.id   AF-A0A1U9NMF9-F1
#
_cell.length_a   1.000
_cell.length_b   1.000
_cell.length_c   1.000
_cell.angle_alpha   90.00
_cell.angle_beta   90.00
_cell.angle_gamma   90.00
#
_symmetry.space_group_name_H-M   'P 1'
#
loop_
_entity.id
_entity.type
_entity.pdbx_description
1 polymer ?
#
loop_
_entity_poly.entity_id
_entity_poly.type
_entity_poly.pdbx_seq_one_letter_code
_entity_poly.pdbx_strand_id
1 'polypeptide(L)'
;MWRKKIDRIIPKVREEIENPSPDVSRIDNHDIFVLCQYLRGLGIPKNIDEDQLEDIFYHCYEQLEDILLDEDGDTLSEDEAWSQFIEVWPKIRIPKGFSFQKAVDKAKKMDTPLEIEIFSDERLILLGKVCYQLQLMVGDGLFWLSGYDAGKILGISQPRARRFLKTLVDQEILELVKSGNRRKASEYRYLPALEYEARTLDDTLGLDL
;
A
#
# COMPACT_ATOMS: atom_id res chain seq x y z
N MET A 1 -5.63 7.51 -19.36
CA MET A 1 -5.35 6.07 -19.14
C MET A 1 -6.15 5.48 -17.96
N TRP A 2 -6.46 6.28 -16.92
CA TRP A 2 -7.12 5.81 -15.69
C TRP A 2 -8.61 5.52 -15.78
N ARG A 3 -9.37 6.24 -16.63
CA ARG A 3 -10.84 6.09 -16.76
C ARG A 3 -11.31 4.63 -16.84
N LYS A 4 -10.78 3.83 -17.79
CA LYS A 4 -11.11 2.38 -17.90
C LYS A 4 -10.81 1.55 -16.65
N LYS A 5 -9.81 1.93 -15.85
CA LYS A 5 -9.49 1.25 -14.58
C LYS A 5 -10.45 1.70 -13.48
N ILE A 6 -10.81 2.98 -13.46
CA ILE A 6 -11.79 3.56 -12.55
C ILE A 6 -13.16 2.92 -12.78
N ASP A 7 -13.63 2.85 -14.03
CA ASP A 7 -14.92 2.23 -14.38
C ASP A 7 -15.05 0.78 -13.88
N ARG A 8 -13.93 0.06 -13.72
CA ARG A 8 -13.90 -1.32 -13.19
C ARG A 8 -14.00 -1.39 -11.66
N ILE A 9 -13.65 -0.33 -10.94
CA ILE A 9 -13.76 -0.28 -9.47
C ILE A 9 -15.06 0.35 -9.01
N ILE A 10 -15.69 1.24 -9.81
CA ILE A 10 -16.94 1.93 -9.45
C ILE A 10 -18.01 1.00 -8.89
N PRO A 11 -18.33 -0.17 -9.51
CA PRO A 11 -19.33 -1.08 -8.96
C PRO A 11 -18.99 -1.59 -7.55
N LYS A 12 -17.70 -1.77 -7.24
CA LYS A 12 -17.24 -2.25 -5.93
C LYS A 12 -17.24 -1.14 -4.89
N VAL A 13 -16.92 0.09 -5.30
CA VAL A 13 -17.01 1.28 -4.46
C VAL A 13 -18.47 1.48 -4.05
N ARG A 14 -19.39 1.45 -5.02
CA ARG A 14 -20.83 1.55 -4.81
C ARG A 14 -21.35 0.47 -3.85
N GLU A 15 -21.06 -0.79 -4.13
CA GLU A 15 -21.48 -1.92 -3.28
C GLU A 15 -21.05 -1.73 -1.81
N GLU A 16 -19.84 -1.24 -1.58
CA GLU A 16 -19.30 -1.05 -0.23
C GLU A 16 -19.89 0.17 0.50
N ILE A 17 -20.19 1.26 -0.22
CA ILE A 17 -20.85 2.45 0.31
C ILE A 17 -22.32 2.17 0.69
N GLU A 18 -23.03 1.43 -0.17
CA GLU A 18 -24.44 1.08 0.04
C GLU A 18 -24.61 -0.01 1.11
N ASN A 19 -23.60 -0.88 1.29
CA ASN A 19 -23.61 -1.97 2.26
C ASN A 19 -22.40 -1.90 3.21
N PRO A 20 -22.32 -0.86 4.06
CA PRO A 20 -21.21 -0.72 4.99
C PRO A 20 -21.19 -1.89 5.98
N SER A 21 -19.99 -2.25 6.45
CA SER A 21 -19.87 -3.27 7.50
C SER A 21 -20.62 -2.85 8.77
N PRO A 22 -21.28 -3.79 9.48
CA PRO A 22 -22.15 -3.48 10.63
C PRO A 22 -21.44 -2.82 11.83
N ASP A 23 -20.10 -2.77 11.81
CA ASP A 23 -19.25 -2.18 12.84
C ASP A 23 -18.81 -0.73 12.49
N VAL A 24 -19.30 -0.18 11.38
CA VAL A 24 -19.00 1.17 10.92
C VAL A 24 -20.25 2.03 11.09
N SER A 25 -20.33 2.81 12.18
CA SER A 25 -21.18 3.99 12.17
C SER A 25 -20.72 4.89 11.03
N ARG A 26 -21.64 5.45 10.22
CA ARG A 26 -21.25 6.47 9.23
C ARG A 26 -20.58 7.62 9.98
N ILE A 27 -19.26 7.67 9.85
CA ILE A 27 -18.44 8.78 10.31
C ILE A 27 -18.34 9.72 9.11
N ASP A 28 -18.33 11.01 9.38
CA ASP A 28 -18.10 12.04 8.36
C ASP A 28 -16.93 11.67 7.42
N ASN A 29 -17.14 11.86 6.12
CA ASN A 29 -16.25 11.48 5.02
C ASN A 29 -16.05 9.98 4.74
N HIS A 30 -16.88 9.07 5.28
CA HIS A 30 -16.69 7.62 5.09
C HIS A 30 -16.68 7.21 3.61
N ASP A 31 -17.65 7.68 2.83
CA ASP A 31 -17.84 7.26 1.44
C ASP A 31 -16.68 7.74 0.56
N ILE A 32 -16.26 8.99 0.78
CA ILE A 32 -15.07 9.59 0.16
C ILE A 32 -13.81 8.80 0.55
N PHE A 33 -13.68 8.39 1.81
CA PHE A 33 -12.57 7.56 2.26
C PHE A 33 -12.51 6.22 1.52
N VAL A 34 -13.65 5.52 1.39
CA VAL A 34 -13.75 4.27 0.62
C VAL A 34 -13.30 4.51 -0.83
N LEU A 35 -13.84 5.53 -1.50
CA LEU A 35 -13.44 5.90 -2.86
C LEU A 35 -11.93 6.13 -2.98
N CYS A 36 -11.34 6.97 -2.13
CA CYS A 36 -9.91 7.24 -2.14
C CYS A 36 -9.09 5.96 -1.94
N GLN A 37 -9.52 5.03 -1.08
CA GLN A 37 -8.81 3.76 -0.92
C GLN A 37 -8.81 2.91 -2.19
N TYR A 38 -9.93 2.82 -2.91
CA TYR A 38 -9.99 2.07 -4.18
C TYR A 38 -9.14 2.74 -5.27
N LEU A 39 -9.17 4.06 -5.36
CA LEU A 39 -8.34 4.82 -6.30
C LEU A 39 -6.85 4.62 -6.03
N ARG A 40 -6.42 4.67 -4.77
CA ARG A 40 -5.04 4.31 -4.39
C ARG A 40 -4.71 2.86 -4.76
N GLY A 41 -5.70 1.97 -4.74
CA GLY A 41 -5.56 0.56 -5.14
C GLY A 41 -5.30 0.37 -6.64
N LEU A 42 -5.60 1.39 -7.45
CA LEU A 42 -5.25 1.43 -8.87
C LEU A 42 -3.79 1.83 -9.15
N GLY A 43 -3.04 2.19 -8.11
CA GLY A 43 -1.65 2.68 -8.22
C GLY A 43 -1.55 4.16 -8.54
N ILE A 44 -2.60 4.95 -8.29
CA ILE A 44 -2.56 6.41 -8.47
C ILE A 44 -1.67 7.00 -7.37
N PRO A 45 -0.57 7.72 -7.71
CA PRO A 45 0.41 8.19 -6.73
C PRO A 45 -0.17 9.28 -5.83
N LYS A 46 0.39 9.43 -4.63
CA LYS A 46 -0.14 10.36 -3.62
C LYS A 46 0.12 11.82 -4.02
N ASN A 47 1.25 12.05 -4.67
CA ASN A 47 1.74 13.32 -5.19
C ASN A 47 1.44 13.46 -6.70
N ILE A 48 0.32 12.89 -7.16
CA ILE A 48 -0.18 13.16 -8.50
C ILE A 48 -0.47 14.65 -8.66
N ASP A 49 -0.31 15.15 -9.88
CA ASP A 49 -0.65 16.50 -10.27
C ASP A 49 -2.12 16.84 -9.94
N GLU A 50 -2.38 18.08 -9.53
CA GLU A 50 -3.68 18.51 -9.03
C GLU A 50 -4.76 18.42 -10.12
N ASP A 51 -4.47 18.91 -11.33
CA ASP A 51 -5.39 18.85 -12.47
C ASP A 51 -5.74 17.39 -12.81
N GLN A 52 -4.76 16.48 -12.74
CA GLN A 52 -5.00 15.06 -12.96
C GLN A 52 -5.84 14.42 -11.86
N LEU A 53 -5.66 14.84 -10.61
CA LEU A 53 -6.41 14.34 -9.46
C LEU A 53 -7.86 14.82 -9.54
N GLU A 54 -8.07 16.07 -9.91
CA GLU A 54 -9.37 16.69 -10.16
C GLU A 54 -10.12 15.97 -11.29
N ASP A 55 -9.46 15.73 -12.44
CA ASP A 55 -9.99 14.92 -13.56
C ASP A 55 -10.45 13.52 -13.12
N ILE A 56 -9.69 12.88 -12.21
CA ILE A 56 -10.01 11.57 -11.66
C ILE A 56 -11.23 11.66 -10.75
N PHE A 57 -11.28 12.67 -9.89
CA PHE A 57 -12.36 12.88 -8.94
C PHE A 57 -13.69 13.11 -9.67
N TYR A 58 -13.76 14.07 -10.60
CA TYR A 58 -15.03 14.36 -11.28
C TYR A 58 -15.55 13.17 -12.08
N HIS A 59 -14.66 12.39 -12.72
CA HIS A 59 -15.05 11.15 -13.40
C HIS A 59 -15.64 10.10 -12.43
N CYS A 60 -15.24 10.10 -11.16
CA CYS A 60 -15.83 9.24 -10.13
C CYS A 60 -17.15 9.84 -9.61
N TYR A 61 -17.16 11.14 -9.33
CA TYR A 61 -18.32 11.86 -8.78
C TYR A 61 -19.53 11.73 -9.71
N GLU A 62 -19.36 11.94 -11.02
CA GLU A 62 -20.41 11.73 -12.03
C GLU A 62 -21.08 10.34 -11.97
N GLN A 63 -20.40 9.34 -11.41
CA GLN A 63 -20.89 7.96 -11.32
C GLN A 63 -21.36 7.55 -9.93
N LEU A 64 -21.13 8.40 -8.92
CA LEU A 64 -21.37 8.09 -7.50
C LEU A 64 -22.16 9.19 -6.77
N GLU A 65 -22.46 10.33 -7.41
CA GLU A 65 -23.13 11.48 -6.79
C GLU A 65 -24.42 11.11 -6.04
N ASP A 66 -25.14 10.08 -6.51
CA ASP A 66 -26.39 9.61 -5.92
C ASP A 66 -26.22 8.84 -4.60
N ILE A 67 -24.99 8.46 -4.26
CA ILE A 67 -24.68 7.62 -3.08
C ILE A 67 -23.57 8.17 -2.20
N LEU A 68 -22.95 9.30 -2.54
CA LEU A 68 -22.00 9.98 -1.68
C LEU A 68 -22.79 10.80 -0.67
N LEU A 69 -22.91 10.29 0.55
CA LEU A 69 -23.78 10.87 1.57
C LEU A 69 -22.97 11.51 2.71
N ASP A 70 -23.52 12.55 3.30
CA ASP A 70 -23.02 13.12 4.56
C ASP A 70 -23.43 12.28 5.79
N GLU A 71 -23.16 12.80 6.98
CA GLU A 71 -23.51 12.13 8.24
C GLU A 71 -25.03 12.07 8.52
N ASP A 72 -25.79 13.00 7.95
CA ASP A 72 -27.25 13.08 8.06
C ASP A 72 -27.95 12.19 7.00
N GLY A 73 -27.20 11.74 5.99
CA GLY A 73 -27.66 10.88 4.91
C GLY A 73 -28.12 11.63 3.66
N ASP A 74 -27.83 12.93 3.57
CA ASP A 74 -28.10 13.75 2.40
C ASP A 74 -26.95 13.63 1.39
N THR A 75 -27.25 13.78 0.10
CA THR A 75 -26.23 13.73 -0.97
C THR A 75 -25.30 14.93 -0.90
N LEU A 76 -24.00 14.67 -0.88
CA LEU A 76 -22.98 15.70 -0.94
C LEU A 76 -23.07 16.49 -2.25
N SER A 77 -22.94 17.81 -2.17
CA SER A 77 -22.67 18.61 -3.36
C SER A 77 -21.29 18.33 -3.92
N GLU A 78 -21.06 18.73 -5.17
CA GLU A 78 -19.77 18.59 -5.84
C GLU A 78 -18.62 19.25 -5.05
N ASP A 79 -18.84 20.49 -4.58
CA ASP A 79 -17.86 21.24 -3.79
C ASP A 79 -17.55 20.58 -2.45
N GLU A 80 -18.57 20.03 -1.77
CA GLU A 80 -18.38 19.31 -0.51
C GLU A 80 -17.60 18.01 -0.74
N ALA A 81 -18.03 17.19 -1.70
CA ALA A 81 -17.35 15.95 -2.04
C ALA A 81 -15.89 16.20 -2.45
N TRP A 82 -15.61 17.26 -3.22
CA TRP A 82 -14.26 17.64 -3.61
C TRP A 82 -13.41 18.05 -2.40
N SER A 83 -13.96 18.91 -1.53
CA SER A 83 -13.30 19.38 -0.31
C SER A 83 -12.93 18.21 0.63
N GLN A 84 -13.85 17.27 0.82
CA GLN A 84 -13.58 16.05 1.58
C GLN A 84 -12.52 15.18 0.88
N PHE A 85 -12.58 15.06 -0.44
CA PHE A 85 -11.66 14.25 -1.23
C PHE A 85 -10.22 14.73 -1.10
N ILE A 86 -9.96 16.03 -1.27
CA ILE A 86 -8.62 16.59 -1.11
C ILE A 86 -8.10 16.49 0.33
N GLU A 87 -8.99 16.54 1.32
CA GLU A 87 -8.63 16.35 2.73
C GLU A 87 -8.22 14.90 3.03
N VAL A 88 -8.98 13.94 2.48
CA VAL A 88 -8.81 12.50 2.74
C VAL A 88 -7.69 11.88 1.91
N TRP A 89 -7.52 12.30 0.66
CA TRP A 89 -6.54 11.75 -0.28
C TRP A 89 -5.12 11.58 0.30
N PRO A 90 -4.49 12.62 0.90
CA PRO A 90 -3.15 12.48 1.46
C PRO A 90 -3.09 11.59 2.71
N LYS A 91 -4.23 11.31 3.34
CA LYS A 91 -4.32 10.48 4.56
C LYS A 91 -4.41 8.99 4.24
N ILE A 92 -4.74 8.60 3.00
CA ILE A 92 -4.85 7.18 2.63
C ILE A 92 -3.49 6.49 2.62
N ARG A 93 -3.31 5.61 3.61
CA ARG A 93 -2.11 4.77 3.76
C ARG A 93 -2.28 3.38 3.18
N ILE A 94 -3.47 2.81 3.32
CA ILE A 94 -3.77 1.42 2.93
C ILE A 94 -4.77 1.46 1.78
N PRO A 95 -4.35 1.16 0.55
CA PRO A 95 -5.24 1.01 -0.58
C PRO A 95 -6.24 -0.13 -0.38
N LYS A 96 -7.44 -0.03 -0.96
CA LYS A 96 -8.39 -1.14 -0.99
C LYS A 96 -7.87 -2.26 -1.89
N GLY A 97 -8.09 -3.50 -1.45
CA GLY A 97 -7.49 -4.68 -2.07
C GLY A 97 -6.05 -4.97 -1.60
N PHE A 98 -5.44 -4.10 -0.79
CA PHE A 98 -4.22 -4.39 -0.05
C PHE A 98 -4.52 -5.42 1.05
N SER A 99 -4.51 -6.69 0.66
CA SER A 99 -4.61 -7.79 1.59
C SER A 99 -3.23 -8.38 1.78
N PHE A 100 -2.81 -8.40 3.03
CA PHE A 100 -1.58 -9.05 3.46
C PHE A 100 -1.57 -10.53 3.04
N GLN A 101 -2.73 -11.19 3.07
CA GLN A 101 -2.89 -12.56 2.57
C GLN A 101 -2.71 -12.67 1.05
N LYS A 102 -3.19 -11.70 0.26
CA LYS A 102 -2.96 -11.67 -1.19
C LYS A 102 -1.47 -11.55 -1.52
N ALA A 103 -0.71 -10.75 -0.78
CA ALA A 103 0.74 -10.66 -0.95
C ALA A 103 1.41 -12.02 -0.70
N VAL A 104 0.99 -12.72 0.37
CA VAL A 104 1.45 -14.09 0.68
C VAL A 104 1.11 -15.08 -0.43
N ASP A 105 -0.12 -15.06 -0.93
CA ASP A 105 -0.57 -15.99 -1.96
C ASP A 105 0.17 -15.78 -3.29
N LYS A 106 0.47 -14.53 -3.65
CA LYS A 106 1.31 -14.20 -4.81
C LYS A 106 2.77 -14.61 -4.58
N ALA A 107 3.32 -14.33 -3.40
CA ALA A 107 4.70 -14.68 -3.05
C ALA A 107 4.96 -16.19 -3.12
N LYS A 108 3.97 -17.02 -2.78
CA LYS A 108 4.09 -18.49 -2.90
C LYS A 108 4.17 -18.99 -4.34
N LYS A 109 3.64 -18.24 -5.31
CA LYS A 109 3.50 -18.67 -6.71
C LYS A 109 4.52 -18.03 -7.66
N MET A 110 5.14 -16.93 -7.26
CA MET A 110 6.17 -16.27 -8.06
C MET A 110 7.50 -17.02 -8.01
N ASP A 111 8.39 -16.75 -8.95
CA ASP A 111 9.79 -17.17 -8.85
C ASP A 111 10.52 -16.37 -7.76
N THR A 112 11.68 -16.85 -7.33
CA THR A 112 12.49 -16.19 -6.30
C THR A 112 13.29 -15.05 -6.94
N PRO A 113 13.16 -13.78 -6.49
CA PRO A 113 14.04 -12.70 -6.95
C PRO A 113 15.52 -12.98 -6.65
N LEU A 114 16.41 -12.54 -7.54
CA LEU A 114 17.85 -12.85 -7.51
C LEU A 114 18.50 -12.48 -6.17
N GLU A 115 18.19 -11.30 -5.65
CA GLU A 115 18.75 -10.78 -4.40
C GLU A 115 18.40 -11.62 -3.15
N ILE A 116 17.36 -12.46 -3.20
CA ILE A 116 17.01 -13.38 -2.11
C ILE A 116 17.42 -14.83 -2.37
N GLU A 117 17.96 -15.16 -3.56
CA GLU A 117 18.47 -16.51 -3.88
C GLU A 117 19.70 -16.89 -3.04
N ILE A 118 20.36 -15.90 -2.44
CA ILE A 118 21.51 -16.11 -1.54
C ILE A 118 21.16 -16.91 -0.27
N PHE A 119 19.88 -16.99 0.09
CA PHE A 119 19.43 -17.68 1.29
C PHE A 119 19.06 -19.13 1.01
N SER A 120 19.36 -20.02 1.95
CA SER A 120 18.95 -21.42 1.92
C SER A 120 17.71 -21.74 2.77
N ASP A 121 17.35 -20.88 3.75
CA ASP A 121 16.16 -21.08 4.58
C ASP A 121 14.91 -20.65 3.80
N GLU A 122 14.07 -21.61 3.42
CA GLU A 122 12.83 -21.39 2.65
C GLU A 122 11.89 -20.35 3.28
N ARG A 123 11.89 -20.20 4.61
CA ARG A 123 11.07 -19.19 5.30
C ARG A 123 11.64 -17.79 5.12
N LEU A 124 12.97 -17.64 5.10
CA LEU A 124 13.60 -16.35 4.84
C LEU A 124 13.38 -15.95 3.37
N ILE A 125 13.49 -16.91 2.45
CA ILE A 125 13.13 -16.72 1.04
C ILE A 125 11.66 -16.29 0.92
N LEU A 126 10.72 -17.02 1.54
CA LEU A 126 9.30 -16.68 1.51
C LEU A 126 9.05 -15.27 2.06
N LEU A 127 9.72 -14.88 3.16
CA LEU A 127 9.60 -13.54 3.72
C LEU A 127 10.07 -12.48 2.72
N GLY A 128 11.21 -12.69 2.08
CA GLY A 128 11.72 -11.82 1.02
C GLY A 128 10.73 -11.64 -0.12
N LYS A 129 10.15 -12.75 -0.64
CA LYS A 129 9.13 -12.73 -1.69
C LYS A 129 7.87 -11.98 -1.26
N VAL A 130 7.45 -12.12 0.00
CA VAL A 130 6.32 -11.38 0.55
C VAL A 130 6.62 -9.88 0.58
N CYS A 131 7.79 -9.49 1.09
CA CYS A 131 8.21 -8.09 1.09
C CYS A 131 8.26 -7.49 -0.32
N TYR A 132 8.77 -8.24 -1.30
CA TYR A 132 8.75 -7.84 -2.70
C TYR A 132 7.32 -7.62 -3.23
N GLN A 133 6.41 -8.55 -2.96
CA GLN A 133 5.00 -8.40 -3.35
C GLN A 133 4.32 -7.21 -2.65
N LEU A 134 4.64 -6.97 -1.37
CA LEU A 134 4.16 -5.80 -0.65
C LEU A 134 4.66 -4.50 -1.30
N GLN A 135 5.93 -4.45 -1.71
CA GLN A 135 6.48 -3.31 -2.46
C GLN A 135 5.73 -3.09 -3.78
N LEU A 136 5.56 -4.14 -4.59
CA LEU A 136 4.81 -4.04 -5.85
C LEU A 136 3.38 -3.53 -5.65
N MET A 137 2.75 -3.87 -4.52
CA MET A 137 1.39 -3.41 -4.21
C MET A 137 1.33 -1.95 -3.78
N VAL A 138 2.39 -1.40 -3.17
CA VAL A 138 2.46 0.02 -2.78
C VAL A 138 3.12 0.92 -3.82
N GLY A 139 3.74 0.36 -4.87
CA GLY A 139 4.49 1.10 -5.89
C GLY A 139 5.75 1.70 -5.31
N ASP A 140 5.97 3.01 -5.48
CA ASP A 140 7.15 3.73 -4.93
C ASP A 140 7.00 4.08 -3.43
N GLY A 141 5.88 3.69 -2.82
CA GLY A 141 5.58 3.92 -1.42
C GLY A 141 6.37 3.03 -0.46
N LEU A 142 6.15 3.27 0.84
CA LEU A 142 6.60 2.39 1.91
C LEU A 142 5.54 1.34 2.18
N PHE A 143 5.95 0.11 2.49
CA PHE A 143 5.05 -0.91 3.00
C PHE A 143 5.28 -1.13 4.50
N TRP A 144 4.23 -1.59 5.19
CA TRP A 144 4.26 -1.86 6.61
C TRP A 144 4.34 -3.35 6.89
N LEU A 145 5.23 -3.74 7.80
CA LEU A 145 5.32 -5.11 8.27
C LEU A 145 5.67 -5.16 9.75
N SER A 146 4.80 -5.76 10.56
CA SER A 146 5.12 -6.03 11.96
C SER A 146 5.85 -7.37 12.08
N GLY A 147 6.73 -7.50 13.07
CA GLY A 147 7.34 -8.80 13.38
C GLY A 147 6.31 -9.86 13.81
N TYR A 148 5.11 -9.45 14.26
CA TYR A 148 4.04 -10.39 14.60
C TYR A 148 3.40 -10.97 13.34
N ASP A 149 3.09 -10.14 12.36
CA ASP A 149 2.52 -10.59 11.08
C ASP A 149 3.53 -11.41 10.29
N ALA A 150 4.81 -11.00 10.28
CA ALA A 150 5.90 -11.81 9.73
C ALA A 150 6.00 -13.18 10.42
N GLY A 151 5.84 -13.23 11.75
CA GLY A 151 5.79 -14.49 12.50
C GLY A 151 4.63 -15.39 12.08
N LYS A 152 3.44 -14.81 11.89
CA LYS A 152 2.25 -15.52 11.39
C LYS A 152 2.47 -16.09 9.99
N ILE A 153 3.02 -15.32 9.06
CA ILE A 153 3.30 -15.78 7.68
C ILE A 153 4.18 -17.02 7.72
N LEU A 154 5.23 -16.98 8.52
CA LEU A 154 6.29 -17.97 8.52
C LEU A 154 6.01 -19.16 9.46
N GLY A 155 4.94 -19.10 10.26
CA GLY A 155 4.66 -20.08 11.30
C GLY A 155 5.73 -20.12 12.40
N ILE A 156 6.36 -18.97 12.71
CA ILE A 156 7.42 -18.87 13.74
C ILE A 156 7.13 -17.77 14.76
N SER A 157 7.82 -17.84 15.90
CA SER A 157 7.71 -16.80 16.93
C SER A 157 8.09 -15.41 16.42
N GLN A 158 7.43 -14.37 16.93
CA GLN A 158 7.71 -12.97 16.59
C GLN A 158 9.21 -12.58 16.74
N PRO A 159 9.94 -12.94 17.82
CA PRO A 159 11.36 -12.60 17.91
C PRO A 159 12.22 -13.22 16.81
N ARG A 160 11.89 -14.45 16.36
CA ARG A 160 12.59 -15.10 15.25
C ARG A 160 12.28 -14.41 13.92
N ALA A 161 11.02 -14.05 13.68
CA ALA A 161 10.64 -13.29 12.49
C ALA A 161 11.29 -11.90 12.42
N ARG A 162 11.43 -11.20 13.57
CA ARG A 162 12.17 -9.94 13.63
C ARG A 162 13.65 -10.10 13.26
N ARG A 163 14.28 -11.21 13.66
CA ARG A 163 15.65 -11.51 13.23
C ARG A 163 15.73 -11.72 11.73
N PHE A 164 14.75 -12.39 11.13
CA PHE A 164 14.70 -12.55 9.66
C PHE A 164 14.53 -11.22 8.93
N LEU A 165 13.62 -10.36 9.40
CA LEU A 165 13.51 -9.00 8.85
C LEU A 165 14.82 -8.21 8.99
N LYS A 166 15.50 -8.32 10.13
CA LYS A 166 16.81 -7.70 10.33
C LYS A 166 17.84 -8.26 9.34
N THR A 167 17.87 -9.57 9.11
CA THR A 167 18.76 -10.19 8.11
C THR A 167 18.51 -9.62 6.72
N LEU A 168 17.27 -9.45 6.29
CA LEU A 168 16.98 -8.83 4.99
C LEU A 168 17.46 -7.36 4.90
N VAL A 169 17.38 -6.62 6.01
CA VAL A 169 17.93 -5.25 6.09
C VAL A 169 19.46 -5.26 6.07
N ASP A 170 20.09 -6.15 6.82
CA ASP A 170 21.55 -6.30 6.89
C ASP A 170 22.17 -6.80 5.57
N GLN A 171 21.36 -7.39 4.69
CA GLN A 171 21.76 -7.79 3.33
C GLN A 171 21.31 -6.77 2.27
N GLU A 172 20.83 -5.60 2.70
CA GLU A 172 20.43 -4.50 1.82
C GLU A 172 19.33 -4.89 0.81
N ILE A 173 18.53 -5.91 1.13
CA ILE A 173 17.34 -6.29 0.38
C ILE A 173 16.15 -5.41 0.83
N LEU A 174 16.18 -4.97 2.09
CA LEU A 174 15.22 -4.03 2.65
C LEU A 174 15.91 -2.80 3.23
N GLU A 175 15.31 -1.64 3.04
CA GLU A 175 15.60 -0.44 3.80
C GLU A 175 14.56 -0.29 4.92
N LEU A 176 15.02 -0.18 6.18
CA LEU A 176 14.15 0.18 7.30
C LEU A 176 14.03 1.71 7.37
N VAL A 177 12.98 2.25 6.74
CA VAL A 177 12.76 3.70 6.69
C VAL A 177 12.25 4.23 8.03
N LYS A 178 11.42 3.47 8.74
CA LYS A 178 10.92 3.87 10.06
C LYS A 178 10.67 2.67 10.97
N SER A 179 11.30 2.70 12.14
CA SER A 179 11.11 1.68 13.16
C SER A 179 9.72 1.78 13.80
N GLY A 180 9.03 0.65 13.87
CA GLY A 180 7.75 0.49 14.55
C GLY A 180 7.89 0.41 16.08
N ASN A 181 6.76 0.18 16.75
CA ASN A 181 6.70 -0.04 18.19
C ASN A 181 5.62 -1.09 18.54
N ARG A 182 5.27 -1.24 19.83
CA ARG A 182 4.28 -2.23 20.26
C ARG A 182 2.90 -2.07 19.60
N ARG A 183 2.55 -0.86 19.13
CA ARG A 183 1.26 -0.54 18.52
C ARG A 183 1.34 -0.27 17.01
N LYS A 184 2.53 -0.16 16.44
CA LYS A 184 2.74 0.23 15.04
C LYS A 184 3.75 -0.68 14.37
N ALA A 185 3.44 -1.14 13.16
CA ALA A 185 4.38 -1.85 12.31
C ALA A 185 5.55 -0.94 11.90
N SER A 186 6.68 -1.54 11.55
CA SER A 186 7.79 -0.83 10.91
C SER A 186 7.46 -0.56 9.45
N GLU A 187 8.04 0.50 8.90
CA GLU A 187 7.91 0.91 7.50
C GLU A 187 9.19 0.56 6.75
N TYR A 188 9.04 -0.14 5.64
CA TYR A 188 10.14 -0.65 4.84
C TYR A 188 9.99 -0.21 3.39
N ARG A 189 11.13 -0.19 2.69
CA ARG A 189 11.24 -0.19 1.24
C ARG A 189 12.03 -1.42 0.80
N TYR A 190 11.63 -2.06 -0.29
CA TYR A 190 12.37 -3.16 -0.90
C TYR A 190 13.38 -2.58 -1.90
N LEU A 191 14.62 -3.06 -1.85
CA LEU A 191 15.72 -2.61 -2.71
C LEU A 191 16.00 -3.68 -3.79
N PRO A 192 15.66 -3.43 -5.07
CA PRO A 192 15.95 -4.37 -6.14
C PRO A 192 17.45 -4.39 -6.47
N ALA A 193 17.94 -5.52 -7.00
CA ALA A 193 19.37 -5.71 -7.31
C ALA A 193 20.01 -4.64 -8.21
N LEU A 194 19.22 -3.98 -9.08
CA LEU A 194 19.74 -2.91 -9.96
C LEU A 194 20.04 -1.59 -9.20
N GLU A 195 19.37 -1.34 -8.07
CA GLU A 195 19.68 -0.17 -7.23
C GLU A 195 20.94 -0.40 -6.38
N TYR A 196 21.29 -1.67 -6.13
CA TYR A 196 22.49 -2.07 -5.39
C TYR A 196 23.77 -1.69 -6.15
N GLU A 197 23.83 -1.92 -7.47
CA GLU A 197 24.99 -1.55 -8.28
C GLU A 197 25.18 -0.02 -8.33
N ALA A 198 24.10 0.74 -8.42
CA ALA A 198 24.17 2.21 -8.44
C ALA A 198 24.63 2.80 -7.11
N ARG A 199 24.16 2.27 -5.97
CA ARG A 199 24.54 2.76 -4.63
C ARG A 199 25.97 2.34 -4.25
N THR A 200 26.39 1.13 -4.62
CA THR A 200 27.79 0.69 -4.42
C THR A 200 28.78 1.46 -5.29
N LEU A 201 28.39 1.89 -6.50
CA LEU A 201 29.19 2.77 -7.34
C LEU A 201 29.35 4.18 -6.75
N ASP A 202 28.32 4.73 -6.10
CA ASP A 202 28.37 6.05 -5.46
C ASP A 202 29.26 6.03 -4.20
N ASP A 203 29.15 4.98 -3.38
CA ASP A 203 30.00 4.79 -2.19
C ASP A 203 31.48 4.51 -2.53
N THR A 204 31.77 3.95 -3.72
CA THR A 204 33.15 3.73 -4.18
C THR A 204 33.77 4.93 -4.89
N LEU A 205 32.96 5.90 -5.33
CA LEU A 205 33.41 7.14 -5.97
C LEU A 205 33.47 8.34 -5.03
N GLY A 206 33.29 8.13 -3.71
CA GLY A 206 33.69 9.06 -2.65
C GLY A 206 35.20 9.27 -2.54
N LEU A 207 35.84 9.64 -3.66
CA LEU A 207 37.15 10.27 -3.67
C LEU A 207 36.98 11.67 -3.09
N ASP A 208 37.56 11.87 -1.91
CA ASP A 208 37.87 13.19 -1.36
C ASP A 208 38.44 14.09 -2.48
N LEU A 209 37.68 15.13 -2.84
CA LEU A 209 38.17 16.32 -3.54
C LEU A 209 38.43 17.42 -2.52
#